data_AF-A0A7C7UFE6-F1
#
_entry.id   AF-A0A7C7UFE6-F1
#
_cell.length_a   1.000
_cell.length_b   1.000
_cell.length_c   1.000
_cell.angle_alpha   90.00
_cell.angle_beta   90.00
_cell.angle_gamma   90.00
#
_symmetry.space_group_name_H-M   'P 1'
#
loop_
_entity.id
_entity.type
_entity.pdbx_description
1 polymer ?
#
loop_
_entity_poly.entity_id
_entity_poly.type
_entity_poly.pdbx_seq_one_letter_code
_entity_poly.pdbx_strand_id
1 'polypeptide(L)'
;MRIASAFRIIAVTGFTIPLLGGCFASKFTPTERPNLTPFSDQTIQMVGAVNYNISSDQAVYLRDIASYMGGQRVFDHYVNLERNIINLMKAAVVYSLRVVAISEQEVPEAKKVNALADTIVVLDKNLRVAENLSGTRDGEQFAQDIEKIRHSKSYLEALQNSTRIINDFSQGAGEILDELRNEQNLLANQMDKAIDRKYAESIRFANKLRDLRIDYYKALTLLTDYSQHRDPETLAGLRAIPIHALRYSLRNKQELTIEDINRIQTRLIKQVKILHDNYRVLQPDLDMYYKSLAELYDILQRKDTAIKSARLFFIAWSRAYGRMAAGRTDPAEWFDVTDTGGLLFGAAKSAAGL
;
A
#
# COMPACT_ATOMS: atom_id res chain seq x y z
N MET A 1 -36.45 11.69 -47.39
CA MET A 1 -36.75 11.10 -46.06
C MET A 1 -36.11 12.03 -45.03
N ARG A 2 -36.79 13.03 -44.40
CA ARG A 2 -37.90 12.94 -43.41
C ARG A 2 -37.59 11.82 -42.39
N ILE A 3 -37.38 12.06 -41.10
CA ILE A 3 -38.12 12.93 -40.17
C ILE A 3 -37.18 13.52 -39.10
N ALA A 4 -37.42 14.79 -38.77
CA ALA A 4 -36.98 15.48 -37.57
C ALA A 4 -38.14 15.53 -36.54
N SER A 5 -37.81 15.51 -35.25
CA SER A 5 -38.64 15.98 -34.12
C SER A 5 -37.73 15.97 -32.88
N ALA A 6 -37.13 17.06 -32.40
CA ALA A 6 -37.69 18.32 -31.89
C ALA A 6 -38.81 18.09 -30.87
N PHE A 7 -38.51 18.28 -29.58
CA PHE A 7 -39.39 19.01 -28.66
C PHE A 7 -38.56 19.65 -27.54
N ARG A 8 -38.90 20.91 -27.26
CA ARG A 8 -38.30 21.85 -26.31
C ARG A 8 -39.50 22.52 -25.62
N ILE A 9 -39.30 23.00 -24.39
CA ILE A 9 -40.17 23.93 -23.61
C ILE A 9 -41.31 23.17 -22.87
N ILE A 10 -41.50 23.27 -21.54
CA ILE A 10 -42.00 24.41 -20.76
C ILE A 10 -41.52 24.34 -19.29
N ALA A 11 -41.32 25.52 -18.71
CA ALA A 11 -40.97 25.81 -17.32
C ALA A 11 -42.20 26.04 -16.41
N VAL A 12 -41.91 26.10 -15.09
CA VAL A 12 -42.66 26.78 -14.01
C VAL A 12 -43.86 26.05 -13.37
N THR A 13 -43.65 25.61 -12.12
CA THR A 13 -44.42 25.88 -10.88
C THR A 13 -43.83 24.93 -9.82
N GLY A 14 -43.25 25.35 -8.69
CA GLY A 14 -43.78 26.25 -7.67
C GLY A 14 -44.22 25.41 -6.46
N PHE A 15 -43.78 25.78 -5.23
CA PHE A 15 -44.15 25.19 -3.91
C PHE A 15 -43.48 23.83 -3.58
N THR A 16 -42.82 23.57 -2.46
CA THR A 16 -42.68 24.22 -1.13
C THR A 16 -41.36 23.81 -0.48
N ILE A 17 -40.60 24.78 0.01
CA ILE A 17 -39.62 24.62 1.08
C ILE A 17 -40.37 24.72 2.41
N PRO A 18 -40.23 23.78 3.37
CA PRO A 18 -40.39 24.11 4.77
C PRO A 18 -39.00 24.31 5.39
N LEU A 19 -38.69 25.59 5.58
CA LEU A 19 -37.70 26.08 6.55
C LEU A 19 -38.49 26.26 7.86
N LEU A 20 -38.32 25.34 8.81
CA LEU A 20 -38.61 25.50 10.24
C LEU A 20 -37.65 24.52 10.95
N GLY A 21 -36.68 24.90 11.77
CA GLY A 21 -36.62 26.07 12.63
C GLY A 21 -37.57 25.89 13.82
N GLY A 22 -37.19 25.09 14.81
CA GLY A 22 -37.86 25.10 16.13
C GLY A 22 -37.85 23.77 16.89
N CYS A 23 -37.33 23.82 18.13
CA CYS A 23 -37.45 22.83 19.22
C CYS A 23 -36.44 21.67 19.33
N PHE A 24 -35.13 21.98 19.38
CA PHE A 24 -34.17 21.16 20.14
C PHE A 24 -34.25 21.52 21.64
N ALA A 25 -35.37 21.20 22.27
CA ALA A 25 -35.55 21.32 23.71
C ALA A 25 -36.59 20.30 24.22
N SER A 26 -36.45 19.03 23.83
CA SER A 26 -37.06 17.92 24.57
C SER A 26 -35.98 17.36 25.50
N LYS A 27 -36.03 17.81 26.75
CA LYS A 27 -35.43 17.09 27.87
C LYS A 27 -35.97 15.65 27.85
N PHE A 28 -35.06 14.70 28.04
CA PHE A 28 -35.28 13.26 28.14
C PHE A 28 -36.64 12.89 28.73
N THR A 29 -37.42 12.13 27.95
CA THR A 29 -38.33 11.12 28.51
C THR A 29 -37.55 9.80 28.69
N PRO A 30 -37.68 9.07 29.82
CA PRO A 30 -36.91 7.86 30.14
C PRO A 30 -37.09 6.64 29.21
N THR A 31 -37.76 6.81 28.08
CA THR A 31 -38.23 5.72 27.19
C THR A 31 -37.52 5.69 25.83
N GLU A 32 -36.69 6.67 25.48
CA GLU A 32 -35.93 6.65 24.23
C GLU A 32 -34.66 5.79 24.37
N ARG A 33 -34.69 4.60 23.79
CA ARG A 33 -33.50 3.74 23.67
C ARG A 33 -32.50 4.43 22.72
N PRO A 34 -31.21 4.57 23.08
CA PRO A 34 -30.21 5.12 22.17
C PRO A 34 -30.10 4.22 20.93
N ASN A 35 -30.22 4.83 19.75
CA ASN A 35 -30.12 4.13 18.47
C ASN A 35 -28.65 3.77 18.18
N LEU A 36 -28.30 2.49 18.26
CA LEU A 36 -26.94 2.00 18.01
C LEU A 36 -26.68 1.62 16.55
N THR A 37 -27.70 1.57 15.69
CA THR A 37 -27.57 1.19 14.26
C THR A 37 -26.42 1.92 13.53
N PRO A 38 -26.17 3.23 13.75
CA PRO A 38 -25.05 3.92 13.12
C PRO A 38 -23.67 3.31 13.39
N PHE A 39 -23.48 2.64 14.54
CA PHE A 39 -22.22 1.98 14.86
C PHE A 39 -21.91 0.81 13.92
N SER A 40 -22.90 -0.04 13.64
CA SER A 40 -22.73 -1.15 12.69
C SER A 40 -22.59 -0.65 11.25
N ASP A 41 -23.41 0.33 10.85
CA ASP A 41 -23.42 0.85 9.49
C ASP A 41 -22.10 1.51 9.11
N GLN A 42 -21.56 2.36 10.00
CA GLN A 42 -20.26 2.98 9.80
C GLN A 42 -19.13 1.96 9.84
N THR A 43 -19.21 0.94 10.71
CA THR A 43 -18.21 -0.15 10.72
C THR A 43 -18.17 -0.90 9.39
N ILE A 44 -19.34 -1.22 8.82
CA ILE A 44 -19.45 -1.86 7.50
C ILE A 44 -18.89 -0.95 6.41
N GLN A 45 -19.23 0.34 6.43
CA GLN A 45 -18.73 1.32 5.46
C GLN A 45 -17.21 1.45 5.52
N MET A 46 -16.63 1.55 6.72
CA MET A 46 -15.17 1.64 6.89
C MET A 46 -14.48 0.38 6.36
N VAL A 47 -14.95 -0.82 6.72
CA VAL A 47 -14.36 -2.08 6.20
C VAL A 47 -14.51 -2.17 4.68
N GLY A 48 -15.66 -1.77 4.14
CA GLY A 48 -15.87 -1.70 2.69
C GLY A 48 -14.95 -0.71 1.97
N ALA A 49 -14.57 0.38 2.64
CA ALA A 49 -13.62 1.37 2.14
C ALA A 49 -12.16 0.91 2.27
N VAL A 50 -11.84 -0.01 3.20
CA VAL A 50 -10.51 -0.62 3.26
C VAL A 50 -10.36 -1.60 2.09
N ASN A 51 -9.82 -1.09 0.97
CA ASN A 51 -9.55 -1.90 -0.20
C ASN A 51 -8.35 -2.85 0.03
N TYR A 52 -8.59 -3.97 0.72
CA TYR A 52 -7.60 -5.05 0.89
C TYR A 52 -7.46 -5.94 -0.35
N ASN A 53 -8.38 -5.82 -1.32
CA ASN A 53 -8.31 -6.57 -2.57
C ASN A 53 -7.28 -5.95 -3.51
N ILE A 54 -6.01 -6.21 -3.21
CA ILE A 54 -4.96 -6.15 -4.23
C ILE A 54 -4.73 -7.60 -4.63
N SER A 55 -5.48 -8.07 -5.64
CA SER A 55 -5.21 -9.39 -6.19
C SER A 55 -3.80 -9.40 -6.78
N SER A 56 -3.04 -10.43 -6.43
CA SER A 56 -1.69 -10.70 -6.94
C SER A 56 -1.66 -10.94 -8.46
N ASP A 57 -2.83 -11.01 -9.10
CA ASP A 57 -3.01 -11.23 -10.53
C ASP A 57 -2.39 -10.11 -11.38
N GLN A 58 -2.06 -8.97 -10.77
CA GLN A 58 -1.49 -7.79 -11.44
C GLN A 58 0.04 -7.76 -11.51
N ALA A 59 0.74 -8.70 -10.85
CA ALA A 59 2.20 -8.78 -10.89
C ALA A 59 2.64 -9.53 -12.16
N VAL A 60 2.78 -8.81 -13.27
CA VAL A 60 3.14 -9.37 -14.58
C VAL A 60 4.64 -9.61 -14.67
N TYR A 61 5.45 -8.66 -14.21
CA TYR A 61 6.91 -8.69 -14.34
C TYR A 61 7.61 -9.37 -13.16
N LEU A 62 6.96 -9.44 -11.99
CA LEU A 62 7.48 -10.10 -10.78
C LEU A 62 7.17 -11.59 -10.71
N ARG A 63 6.23 -12.10 -11.52
CA ARG A 63 5.83 -13.52 -11.50
C ARG A 63 7.01 -14.48 -11.65
N ASP A 64 7.91 -14.17 -12.58
CA ASP A 64 9.09 -14.99 -12.84
C ASP A 64 10.20 -14.77 -11.81
N ILE A 65 10.17 -13.66 -11.06
CA ILE A 65 11.17 -13.32 -10.03
C ILE A 65 11.00 -14.21 -8.79
N ALA A 66 9.78 -14.65 -8.48
CA ALA A 66 9.51 -15.50 -7.31
C ALA A 66 10.36 -16.80 -7.30
N SER A 67 10.69 -17.33 -8.48
CA SER A 67 11.58 -18.49 -8.63
C SER A 67 12.99 -18.24 -8.08
N TYR A 68 13.49 -17.00 -8.13
CA TYR A 68 14.79 -16.58 -7.61
C TYR A 68 14.78 -16.32 -6.09
N MET A 69 13.61 -16.39 -5.46
CA MET A 69 13.45 -16.22 -4.01
C MET A 69 13.31 -17.55 -3.26
N GLY A 70 13.18 -18.69 -3.96
CA GLY A 70 12.87 -19.99 -3.35
C GLY A 70 11.42 -20.44 -3.56
N GLY A 71 10.68 -19.76 -4.45
CA GLY A 71 9.33 -20.13 -4.86
C GLY A 71 8.21 -19.52 -4.00
N GLN A 72 6.99 -19.99 -4.21
CA GLN A 72 5.78 -19.37 -3.66
C GLN A 72 5.72 -19.37 -2.13
N ARG A 73 6.37 -20.36 -1.48
CA ARG A 73 6.35 -20.52 -0.02
C ARG A 73 6.92 -19.32 0.74
N VAL A 74 7.76 -18.53 0.07
CA VAL A 74 8.35 -17.32 0.66
C VAL A 74 7.27 -16.29 1.02
N PHE A 75 6.11 -16.32 0.36
CA PHE A 75 5.01 -15.41 0.61
C PHE A 75 3.98 -15.95 1.64
N ASP A 76 4.11 -17.21 2.08
CA ASP A 76 3.06 -17.86 2.88
C ASP A 76 2.81 -17.13 4.20
N HIS A 77 3.86 -16.68 4.88
CA HIS A 77 3.75 -15.93 6.14
C HIS A 77 3.00 -14.61 5.93
N TYR A 78 3.42 -13.83 4.93
CA TYR A 78 2.76 -12.57 4.56
C TYR A 78 1.28 -12.76 4.22
N VAL A 79 0.96 -13.76 3.39
CA VAL A 79 -0.43 -14.06 2.99
C VAL A 79 -1.28 -14.49 4.18
N ASN A 80 -0.70 -15.22 5.14
CA ASN A 80 -1.39 -15.59 6.37
C ASN A 80 -1.67 -14.37 7.26
N LEU A 81 -0.70 -13.47 7.44
CA LEU A 81 -0.90 -12.21 8.17
C LEU A 81 -1.98 -11.33 7.51
N GLU A 82 -1.96 -11.21 6.18
CA GLU A 82 -3.00 -10.48 5.42
C GLU A 82 -4.39 -11.09 5.65
N ARG A 83 -4.50 -12.42 5.58
CA ARG A 83 -5.75 -13.14 5.87
C ARG A 83 -6.23 -12.90 7.30
N ASN A 84 -5.31 -12.88 8.26
CA ASN A 84 -5.62 -12.66 9.67
C ASN A 84 -6.22 -11.26 9.89
N ILE A 85 -5.62 -10.21 9.30
CA ILE A 85 -6.20 -8.85 9.37
C ILE A 85 -7.59 -8.79 8.75
N ILE A 86 -7.79 -9.40 7.57
CA ILE A 86 -9.12 -9.46 6.93
C ILE A 86 -10.14 -10.14 7.85
N ASN A 87 -9.76 -11.23 8.51
CA ASN A 87 -10.63 -11.94 9.44
C ASN A 87 -10.95 -11.11 10.69
N LEU A 88 -9.99 -10.35 11.21
CA LEU A 88 -10.22 -9.45 12.35
C LEU A 88 -11.16 -8.29 12.00
N MET A 89 -11.03 -7.70 10.81
CA MET A 89 -11.98 -6.69 10.35
C MET A 89 -13.40 -7.26 10.21
N LYS A 90 -13.53 -8.48 9.66
CA LYS A 90 -14.82 -9.19 9.61
C LYS A 90 -15.38 -9.46 11.00
N ALA A 91 -14.53 -9.87 11.95
CA ALA A 91 -14.95 -10.10 13.33
C ALA A 91 -15.46 -8.81 13.99
N ALA A 92 -14.81 -7.67 13.76
CA ALA A 92 -15.26 -6.36 14.21
C ALA A 92 -16.62 -5.96 13.62
N VAL A 93 -16.87 -6.23 12.32
CA VAL A 93 -18.18 -6.03 11.68
C VAL A 93 -19.25 -6.89 12.33
N VAL A 94 -18.99 -8.20 12.48
CA VAL A 94 -19.94 -9.14 13.10
C VAL A 94 -20.24 -8.74 14.54
N TYR A 95 -19.22 -8.34 15.30
CA TYR A 95 -19.39 -7.81 16.65
C TYR A 95 -20.30 -6.58 16.67
N SER A 96 -20.04 -5.61 15.79
CA SER A 96 -20.79 -4.35 15.73
C SER A 96 -22.27 -4.59 15.39
N LEU A 97 -22.55 -5.49 14.44
CA LEU A 97 -23.92 -5.92 14.12
C LEU A 97 -24.61 -6.60 15.33
N ARG A 98 -23.89 -7.44 16.07
CA ARG A 98 -24.45 -8.11 17.26
C ARG A 98 -24.73 -7.13 18.39
N VAL A 99 -23.88 -6.14 18.61
CA VAL A 99 -24.13 -5.07 19.60
C VAL A 99 -25.46 -4.38 19.31
N VAL A 100 -25.68 -3.98 18.05
CA VAL A 100 -26.95 -3.36 17.63
C VAL A 100 -28.12 -4.31 17.84
N ALA A 101 -28.02 -5.54 17.31
CA ALA A 101 -29.09 -6.52 17.42
C ALA A 101 -29.47 -6.85 18.86
N ILE A 102 -28.51 -6.96 19.78
CA ILE A 102 -28.77 -7.19 21.21
C ILE A 102 -29.48 -5.98 21.85
N SER A 103 -29.07 -4.76 21.48
CA SER A 103 -29.67 -3.54 22.02
C SER A 103 -31.15 -3.40 21.66
N GLU A 104 -31.52 -3.81 20.44
CA GLU A 104 -32.89 -3.73 19.90
C GLU A 104 -33.83 -4.80 20.46
N GLN A 105 -33.31 -5.93 20.95
CA GLN A 105 -34.13 -7.01 21.50
C GLN A 105 -35.00 -6.54 22.68
N GLU A 106 -36.27 -6.98 22.69
CA GLU A 106 -37.21 -6.77 23.79
C GLU A 106 -37.07 -7.89 24.85
N VAL A 107 -35.87 -8.02 25.40
CA VAL A 107 -35.55 -9.00 26.45
C VAL A 107 -35.04 -8.30 27.72
N PRO A 108 -35.12 -8.96 28.90
CA PRO A 108 -34.57 -8.41 30.13
C PRO A 108 -33.09 -8.04 29.99
N GLU A 109 -32.66 -6.95 30.65
CA GLU A 109 -31.28 -6.45 30.62
C GLU A 109 -30.24 -7.54 30.91
N ALA A 110 -30.50 -8.40 31.91
CA ALA A 110 -29.62 -9.52 32.24
C ALA A 110 -29.37 -10.49 31.05
N LYS A 111 -30.35 -10.67 30.16
CA LYS A 111 -30.17 -11.46 28.93
C LYS A 111 -29.30 -10.72 27.91
N LYS A 112 -29.49 -9.40 27.76
CA LYS A 112 -28.66 -8.57 26.87
C LYS A 112 -27.20 -8.55 27.31
N VAL A 113 -26.97 -8.38 28.61
CA VAL A 113 -25.63 -8.39 29.23
C VAL A 113 -24.92 -9.72 28.97
N ASN A 114 -25.59 -10.85 29.18
CA ASN A 114 -25.01 -12.17 28.89
C ASN A 114 -24.73 -12.38 27.40
N ALA A 115 -25.64 -11.95 26.52
CA ALA A 115 -25.43 -12.03 25.08
C ALA A 115 -24.24 -11.19 24.60
N LEU A 116 -23.99 -10.03 25.23
CA LEU A 116 -22.81 -9.22 24.97
C LEU A 116 -21.54 -9.93 25.40
N ALA A 117 -21.50 -10.47 26.62
CA ALA A 117 -20.36 -11.23 27.12
C ALA A 117 -20.01 -12.40 26.19
N ASP A 118 -21.00 -13.18 25.75
CA ASP A 118 -20.81 -14.29 24.80
C ASP A 118 -20.28 -13.80 23.44
N THR A 119 -20.76 -12.66 22.98
CA THR A 119 -20.28 -12.04 21.73
C THR A 119 -18.83 -11.59 21.85
N ILE A 120 -18.41 -11.08 23.01
CA ILE A 120 -17.01 -10.71 23.30
C ILE A 120 -16.10 -11.94 23.36
N VAL A 121 -16.56 -13.05 23.95
CA VAL A 121 -15.82 -14.32 23.95
C VAL A 121 -15.54 -14.80 22.52
N VAL A 122 -16.53 -14.68 21.63
CA VAL A 122 -16.34 -15.02 20.21
C VAL A 122 -15.36 -14.05 19.52
N LEU A 123 -15.42 -12.75 19.84
CA LEU A 123 -14.48 -11.76 19.30
C LEU A 123 -13.03 -12.07 19.71
N ASP A 124 -12.79 -12.35 21.00
CA ASP A 124 -11.46 -12.70 21.53
C ASP A 124 -10.91 -13.98 20.90
N LYS A 125 -11.76 -14.99 20.67
CA LYS A 125 -11.36 -16.22 19.97
C LYS A 125 -10.79 -15.94 18.58
N ASN A 126 -11.36 -14.98 17.83
CA ASN A 126 -10.85 -14.63 16.50
C ASN A 126 -9.45 -14.00 16.59
N LEU A 127 -9.20 -13.18 17.61
CA LEU A 127 -7.87 -12.61 17.85
C LEU A 127 -6.84 -13.69 18.17
N ARG A 128 -7.16 -14.62 19.08
CA ARG A 128 -6.24 -15.72 19.44
C ARG A 128 -5.87 -16.61 18.26
N VAL A 129 -6.81 -16.85 17.35
CA VAL A 129 -6.54 -17.61 16.10
C VAL A 129 -5.64 -16.80 15.17
N ALA A 130 -5.86 -15.48 15.07
CA ALA A 130 -5.09 -14.60 14.21
C ALA A 130 -3.65 -14.39 14.69
N GLU A 131 -3.43 -14.39 16.01
CA GLU A 131 -2.11 -14.15 16.57
C GLU A 131 -1.19 -15.36 16.40
N ASN A 132 -1.67 -16.61 16.36
CA ASN A 132 -0.83 -17.82 16.49
C ASN A 132 0.17 -17.77 17.69
N LEU A 133 0.06 -16.74 18.55
CA LEU A 133 0.91 -16.47 19.68
C LEU A 133 0.33 -17.23 20.87
N SER A 134 0.97 -18.35 21.15
CA SER A 134 0.98 -18.92 22.49
C SER A 134 1.60 -17.91 23.47
N GLY A 135 0.80 -17.04 24.09
CA GLY A 135 1.06 -16.67 25.50
C GLY A 135 1.12 -15.22 25.96
N THR A 136 0.69 -14.20 25.22
CA THR A 136 0.79 -12.81 25.73
C THR A 136 -0.47 -12.27 26.43
N ARG A 137 -1.64 -12.85 26.19
CA ARG A 137 -2.88 -12.37 26.80
C ARG A 137 -3.23 -13.17 28.05
N ASP A 138 -3.20 -12.51 29.21
CA ASP A 138 -3.56 -13.09 30.50
C ASP A 138 -5.01 -13.61 30.47
N GLY A 139 -5.15 -14.93 30.32
CA GLY A 139 -6.45 -15.59 30.27
C GLY A 139 -7.24 -15.43 31.57
N GLU A 140 -6.56 -15.25 32.69
CA GLU A 140 -7.20 -15.01 33.99
C GLU A 140 -7.85 -13.62 34.01
N GLN A 141 -7.12 -12.60 33.56
CA GLN A 141 -7.63 -11.25 33.45
C GLN A 141 -8.80 -11.11 32.46
N PHE A 142 -8.73 -11.81 31.32
CA PHE A 142 -9.85 -11.87 30.38
C PHE A 142 -11.10 -12.49 31.01
N ALA A 143 -10.94 -13.60 31.74
CA ALA A 143 -12.05 -14.24 32.44
C ALA A 143 -12.67 -13.32 33.50
N GLN A 144 -11.84 -12.58 34.26
CA GLN A 144 -12.30 -11.59 35.24
C GLN A 144 -13.09 -10.45 34.57
N ASP A 145 -12.61 -9.93 33.43
CA ASP A 145 -13.30 -8.87 32.70
C ASP A 145 -14.65 -9.35 32.14
N ILE A 146 -14.72 -10.58 31.61
CA ILE A 146 -15.98 -11.21 31.18
C ILE A 146 -16.95 -11.34 32.36
N GLU A 147 -16.47 -11.76 33.52
CA GLU A 147 -17.33 -11.94 34.69
C GLU A 147 -17.85 -10.60 35.21
N LYS A 148 -17.01 -9.56 35.18
CA LYS A 148 -17.44 -8.17 35.46
C LYS A 148 -18.53 -7.71 34.49
N ILE A 149 -18.40 -8.03 33.21
CA ILE A 149 -19.44 -7.73 32.20
C ILE A 149 -20.74 -8.46 32.56
N ARG A 150 -20.70 -9.76 32.85
CA ARG A 150 -21.89 -10.56 33.18
C ARG A 150 -22.66 -10.07 34.40
N HIS A 151 -21.96 -9.45 35.36
CA HIS A 151 -22.55 -8.87 36.57
C HIS A 151 -23.04 -7.41 36.41
N SER A 152 -22.94 -6.83 35.22
CA SER A 152 -23.40 -5.45 34.96
C SER A 152 -24.92 -5.34 35.08
N LYS A 153 -25.42 -4.25 35.66
CA LYS A 153 -26.85 -4.04 35.94
C LYS A 153 -27.64 -3.63 34.71
N SER A 154 -26.97 -3.06 33.71
CA SER A 154 -27.55 -2.61 32.46
C SER A 154 -26.66 -2.95 31.28
N TYR A 155 -27.24 -2.99 30.09
CA TYR A 155 -26.50 -3.17 28.84
C TYR A 155 -25.46 -2.08 28.62
N LEU A 156 -25.76 -0.83 28.98
CA LEU A 156 -24.81 0.28 28.87
C LEU A 156 -23.60 0.10 29.79
N GLU A 157 -23.82 -0.29 31.05
CA GLU A 157 -22.73 -0.61 31.98
C GLU A 157 -21.89 -1.79 31.47
N ALA A 158 -22.53 -2.79 30.86
CA ALA A 158 -21.82 -3.92 30.26
C ALA A 158 -20.94 -3.46 29.09
N LEU A 159 -21.42 -2.58 28.21
CA LEU A 159 -20.64 -1.96 27.14
C LEU A 159 -19.44 -1.16 27.68
N GLN A 160 -19.63 -0.42 28.76
CA GLN A 160 -18.55 0.32 29.42
C GLN A 160 -17.47 -0.62 29.95
N ASN A 161 -17.88 -1.68 30.65
CA ASN A 161 -16.97 -2.67 31.21
C ASN A 161 -16.19 -3.45 30.14
N SER A 162 -16.73 -3.57 28.92
CA SER A 162 -16.02 -4.21 27.80
C SER A 162 -15.05 -3.33 27.03
N THR A 163 -15.00 -2.01 27.30
CA THR A 163 -14.11 -1.06 26.59
C THR A 163 -12.65 -1.53 26.57
N ARG A 164 -12.16 -2.07 27.68
CA ARG A 164 -10.78 -2.60 27.76
C ARG A 164 -10.55 -3.74 26.76
N ILE A 165 -11.45 -4.73 26.72
CA ILE A 165 -11.31 -5.89 25.82
C ILE A 165 -11.31 -5.44 24.35
N ILE A 166 -12.11 -4.43 24.01
CA ILE A 166 -12.17 -3.86 22.66
C ILE A 166 -10.89 -3.09 22.30
N ASN A 167 -10.31 -2.36 23.26
CA ASN A 167 -9.03 -1.68 23.07
C ASN A 167 -7.91 -2.70 22.85
N ASP A 168 -7.82 -3.71 23.70
CA ASP A 168 -6.84 -4.79 23.56
C ASP A 168 -7.02 -5.55 22.23
N PHE A 169 -8.26 -5.79 21.78
CA PHE A 169 -8.51 -6.40 20.45
C PHE A 169 -7.93 -5.55 19.32
N SER A 170 -8.10 -4.23 19.41
CA SER A 170 -7.57 -3.29 18.42
C SER A 170 -6.04 -3.17 18.52
N GLN A 171 -5.47 -3.31 19.72
CA GLN A 171 -4.03 -3.36 19.93
C GLN A 171 -3.43 -4.63 19.31
N GLY A 172 -3.98 -5.81 19.58
CA GLY A 172 -3.49 -7.07 18.98
C GLY A 172 -3.59 -7.07 17.46
N ALA A 173 -4.67 -6.49 16.89
CA ALA A 173 -4.73 -6.23 15.46
C ALA A 173 -3.62 -5.28 14.97
N GLY A 174 -3.26 -4.28 15.77
CA GLY A 174 -2.12 -3.38 15.53
C GLY A 174 -0.77 -4.09 15.49
N GLU A 175 -0.55 -5.04 16.40
CA GLU A 175 0.67 -5.85 16.47
C GLU A 175 0.82 -6.74 15.22
N ILE A 176 -0.26 -7.38 14.77
CA ILE A 176 -0.27 -8.15 13.51
C ILE A 176 0.00 -7.23 12.30
N LEU A 177 -0.51 -5.99 12.31
CA LEU A 177 -0.22 -5.00 11.25
C LEU A 177 1.24 -4.54 11.25
N ASP A 178 1.87 -4.40 12.42
CA ASP A 178 3.31 -4.11 12.53
C ASP A 178 4.15 -5.28 11.97
N GLU A 179 3.78 -6.52 12.30
CA GLU A 179 4.42 -7.70 11.74
C GLU A 179 4.25 -7.81 10.22
N LEU A 180 3.03 -7.57 9.72
CA LEU A 180 2.74 -7.56 8.29
C LEU A 180 3.59 -6.53 7.53
N ARG A 181 3.81 -5.35 8.12
CA ARG A 181 4.68 -4.32 7.55
C ARG A 181 6.16 -4.72 7.56
N ASN A 182 6.62 -5.34 8.64
CA ASN A 182 7.99 -5.83 8.73
C ASN A 182 8.25 -6.91 7.67
N GLU A 183 7.33 -7.85 7.53
CA GLU A 183 7.39 -8.91 6.51
C GLU A 183 7.33 -8.32 5.10
N GLN A 184 6.50 -7.29 4.86
CA GLN A 184 6.47 -6.56 3.58
C GLN A 184 7.86 -6.03 3.22
N ASN A 185 8.54 -5.37 4.16
CA ASN A 185 9.87 -4.79 3.94
C ASN A 185 10.92 -5.88 3.70
N LEU A 186 10.83 -6.99 4.41
CA LEU A 186 11.72 -8.14 4.23
C LEU A 186 11.55 -8.74 2.83
N LEU A 187 10.31 -9.00 2.41
CA LEU A 187 9.99 -9.50 1.06
C LEU A 187 10.38 -8.52 -0.04
N ALA A 188 10.16 -7.21 0.17
CA ALA A 188 10.59 -6.16 -0.74
C ALA A 188 12.10 -6.24 -1.01
N ASN A 189 12.90 -6.30 0.05
CA ASN A 189 14.35 -6.39 -0.04
C ASN A 189 14.82 -7.70 -0.72
N GLN A 190 14.13 -8.81 -0.48
CA GLN A 190 14.44 -10.06 -1.14
C GLN A 190 14.10 -10.03 -2.63
N MET A 191 12.95 -9.44 -2.98
CA MET A 191 12.50 -9.27 -4.36
C MET A 191 13.43 -8.35 -5.14
N ASP A 192 13.84 -7.22 -4.56
CA ASP A 192 14.80 -6.29 -5.14
C ASP A 192 16.13 -7.00 -5.47
N LYS A 193 16.68 -7.74 -4.50
CA LYS A 193 17.88 -8.58 -4.71
C LYS A 193 17.68 -9.70 -5.73
N ALA A 194 16.47 -10.20 -5.90
CA ALA A 194 16.15 -11.23 -6.87
C ALA A 194 16.06 -10.65 -8.30
N ILE A 195 15.49 -9.45 -8.45
CA ILE A 195 15.52 -8.67 -9.69
C ILE A 195 16.97 -8.39 -10.08
N ASP A 196 17.77 -7.85 -9.17
CA ASP A 196 19.19 -7.57 -9.43
C ASP A 196 19.95 -8.84 -9.84
N ARG A 197 19.71 -9.98 -9.16
CA ARG A 197 20.34 -11.25 -9.52
C ARG A 197 19.92 -11.75 -10.90
N LYS A 198 18.64 -11.62 -11.28
CA LYS A 198 18.15 -12.05 -12.59
C LYS A 198 18.81 -11.27 -13.72
N TYR A 199 18.98 -9.96 -13.56
CA TYR A 199 19.47 -9.07 -14.62
C TYR A 199 20.94 -8.64 -14.45
N ALA A 200 21.67 -9.22 -13.49
CA ALA A 200 23.03 -8.82 -13.10
C ALA A 200 24.00 -8.75 -14.29
N GLU A 201 24.01 -9.79 -15.14
CA GLU A 201 24.94 -9.85 -16.28
C GLU A 201 24.54 -8.86 -17.39
N SER A 202 23.24 -8.71 -17.67
CA SER A 202 22.75 -7.72 -18.65
C SER A 202 23.10 -6.29 -18.20
N ILE A 203 22.95 -5.98 -16.90
CA ILE A 203 23.34 -4.68 -16.32
C ILE A 203 24.86 -4.49 -16.37
N ARG A 204 25.65 -5.49 -15.96
CA ARG A 204 27.12 -5.42 -15.99
C ARG A 204 27.62 -5.17 -17.40
N PHE A 205 27.06 -5.88 -18.38
CA PHE A 205 27.44 -5.72 -19.78
C PHE A 205 26.98 -4.37 -20.33
N ALA A 206 25.76 -3.92 -20.01
CA ALA A 206 25.28 -2.58 -20.40
C ALA A 206 26.17 -1.45 -19.85
N ASN A 207 26.60 -1.55 -18.59
CA ASN A 207 27.55 -0.61 -17.99
C ASN A 207 28.89 -0.62 -18.73
N LYS A 208 29.41 -1.81 -19.06
CA LYS A 208 30.65 -1.91 -19.84
C LYS A 208 30.53 -1.29 -21.24
N LEU A 209 29.41 -1.50 -21.91
CA LEU A 209 29.14 -0.88 -23.21
C LEU A 209 29.03 0.65 -23.11
N ARG A 210 28.41 1.16 -22.03
CA ARG A 210 28.32 2.60 -21.76
C ARG A 210 29.69 3.22 -21.57
N ASP A 211 30.56 2.61 -20.76
CA ASP A 211 31.91 3.12 -20.51
C ASP A 211 32.75 3.12 -21.79
N LEU A 212 32.70 2.02 -22.56
CA LEU A 212 33.35 1.96 -23.86
C LEU A 212 32.84 3.07 -24.79
N ARG A 213 31.52 3.27 -24.86
CA ARG A 213 30.92 4.31 -25.70
C ARG A 213 31.42 5.71 -25.32
N ILE A 214 31.55 6.00 -24.03
CA ILE A 214 32.13 7.26 -23.53
C ILE A 214 33.58 7.41 -24.03
N ASP A 215 34.41 6.37 -23.89
CA ASP A 215 35.79 6.40 -24.37
C ASP A 215 35.87 6.63 -25.90
N TYR A 216 35.00 6.00 -26.69
CA TYR A 216 34.97 6.18 -28.14
C TYR A 216 34.53 7.60 -28.53
N TYR A 217 33.56 8.21 -27.84
CA TYR A 217 33.18 9.59 -28.09
C TYR A 217 34.27 10.58 -27.67
N LYS A 218 34.94 10.33 -26.56
CA LYS A 218 36.11 11.11 -26.13
C LYS A 218 37.22 11.04 -27.18
N ALA A 219 37.47 9.86 -27.74
CA ALA A 219 38.46 9.67 -28.79
C ALA A 219 38.10 10.39 -30.09
N LEU A 220 36.83 10.34 -30.50
CA LEU A 220 36.34 11.07 -31.68
C LEU A 220 36.48 12.58 -31.50
N THR A 221 36.17 13.09 -30.30
CA THR A 221 36.30 14.51 -29.95
C THR A 221 37.77 14.95 -30.05
N LEU A 222 38.68 14.28 -29.32
CA LEU A 222 40.10 14.63 -29.35
C LEU A 222 40.75 14.44 -30.73
N LEU A 223 40.29 13.47 -31.52
CA LEU A 223 40.77 13.29 -32.89
C LEU A 223 40.34 14.45 -33.80
N THR A 224 39.13 14.96 -33.59
CA THR A 224 38.61 16.14 -34.28
C THR A 224 39.41 17.37 -33.90
N ASP A 225 39.62 17.59 -32.59
CA ASP A 225 40.40 18.72 -32.08
C ASP A 225 41.86 18.69 -32.61
N TYR A 226 42.50 17.51 -32.58
CA TYR A 226 43.83 17.33 -33.13
C TYR A 226 43.89 17.60 -34.64
N SER A 227 42.87 17.20 -35.39
CA SER A 227 42.81 17.43 -36.84
C SER A 227 42.80 18.92 -37.21
N GLN A 228 42.21 19.75 -36.34
CA GLN A 228 42.08 21.20 -36.53
C GLN A 228 43.31 21.97 -36.05
N HIS A 229 43.84 21.62 -34.87
CA HIS A 229 44.85 22.45 -34.19
C HIS A 229 46.26 21.86 -34.18
N ARG A 230 46.41 20.56 -34.49
CA ARG A 230 47.70 19.83 -34.51
C ARG A 230 48.47 19.91 -33.19
N ASP A 231 47.76 20.11 -32.09
CA ASP A 231 48.33 20.24 -30.75
C ASP A 231 48.88 18.89 -30.21
N PRO A 232 50.17 18.84 -29.81
CA PRO A 232 50.77 17.65 -29.21
C PRO A 232 50.09 17.16 -27.92
N GLU A 233 49.50 18.04 -27.10
CA GLU A 233 48.83 17.65 -25.85
C GLU A 233 47.54 16.87 -26.15
N THR A 234 46.77 17.30 -27.14
CA THR A 234 45.60 16.59 -27.65
C THR A 234 45.96 15.17 -28.13
N LEU A 235 47.10 15.01 -28.81
CA LEU A 235 47.59 13.70 -29.23
C LEU A 235 48.03 12.82 -28.05
N ALA A 236 48.60 13.41 -26.99
CA ALA A 236 48.88 12.69 -25.75
C ALA A 236 47.58 12.23 -25.07
N GLY A 237 46.55 13.09 -25.05
CA GLY A 237 45.20 12.75 -24.59
C GLY A 237 44.58 11.57 -25.34
N LEU A 238 44.72 11.52 -26.66
CA LEU A 238 44.28 10.37 -27.47
C LEU A 238 44.98 9.06 -27.10
N ARG A 239 46.29 9.11 -26.82
CA ARG A 239 47.07 7.93 -26.41
C ARG A 239 46.67 7.41 -25.03
N ALA A 240 46.18 8.29 -24.15
CA ALA A 240 45.76 7.94 -22.80
C ALA A 240 44.42 7.18 -22.76
N ILE A 241 43.60 7.24 -23.82
CA ILE A 241 42.31 6.54 -23.86
C ILE A 241 42.54 5.03 -23.99
N PRO A 242 41.92 4.19 -23.15
CA PRO A 242 42.15 2.74 -23.11
C PRO A 242 41.47 1.96 -24.26
N ILE A 243 41.47 2.49 -25.49
CA ILE A 243 40.92 1.81 -26.67
C ILE A 243 42.05 1.10 -27.42
N HIS A 244 41.92 -0.21 -27.59
CA HIS A 244 42.93 -1.04 -28.27
C HIS A 244 43.22 -0.56 -29.71
N ALA A 245 42.18 -0.17 -30.47
CA ALA A 245 42.32 0.33 -31.83
C ALA A 245 43.14 1.63 -31.91
N LEU A 246 43.05 2.52 -30.90
CA LEU A 246 43.87 3.73 -30.80
C LEU A 246 45.31 3.37 -30.46
N ARG A 247 45.52 2.54 -29.43
CA ARG A 247 46.86 2.12 -29.00
C ARG A 247 47.66 1.53 -30.17
N TYR A 248 47.02 0.70 -30.99
CA TYR A 248 47.65 0.14 -32.19
C TYR A 248 47.91 1.20 -33.27
N SER A 249 46.92 2.04 -33.57
CA SER A 249 47.01 3.02 -34.67
C SER A 249 47.98 4.17 -34.38
N LEU A 250 48.20 4.48 -33.10
CA LEU A 250 49.10 5.55 -32.63
C LEU A 250 50.50 5.04 -32.25
N ARG A 251 50.75 3.72 -32.36
CA ARG A 251 52.02 3.12 -31.94
C ARG A 251 53.19 3.73 -32.70
N ASN A 252 54.16 4.27 -31.97
CA ASN A 252 55.38 4.90 -32.49
C ASN A 252 55.15 6.11 -33.41
N LYS A 253 53.94 6.68 -33.46
CA LYS A 253 53.65 7.88 -34.25
C LYS A 253 53.80 9.12 -33.38
N GLN A 254 54.68 10.05 -33.76
CA GLN A 254 54.78 11.36 -33.11
C GLN A 254 53.75 12.35 -33.65
N GLU A 255 53.35 12.21 -34.92
CA GLU A 255 52.31 12.99 -35.59
C GLU A 255 51.41 12.07 -36.44
N LEU A 256 50.20 12.55 -36.77
CA LEU A 256 49.25 11.82 -37.60
C LEU A 256 49.04 12.51 -38.94
N THR A 257 49.16 11.75 -40.03
CA THR A 257 48.78 12.23 -41.35
C THR A 257 47.25 12.37 -41.47
N ILE A 258 46.77 13.07 -42.49
CA ILE A 258 45.32 13.16 -42.78
C ILE A 258 44.74 11.75 -43.03
N GLU A 259 45.48 10.88 -43.71
CA GLU A 259 45.06 9.49 -43.94
C GLU A 259 44.98 8.70 -42.63
N ASP A 260 45.93 8.90 -41.71
CA ASP A 260 45.89 8.28 -40.38
C ASP A 260 44.64 8.72 -39.60
N ILE A 261 44.34 10.03 -39.61
CA ILE A 261 43.16 10.60 -38.94
C ILE A 261 41.88 9.99 -39.51
N ASN A 262 41.72 10.01 -40.84
CA ASN A 262 40.54 9.45 -41.50
C ASN A 262 40.37 7.96 -41.16
N ARG A 263 41.46 7.18 -41.22
CA ARG A 263 41.43 5.74 -40.90
C ARG A 263 41.05 5.49 -39.45
N ILE A 264 41.59 6.26 -38.50
CA ILE A 264 41.24 6.14 -37.08
C ILE A 264 39.77 6.53 -36.89
N GLN A 265 39.32 7.65 -37.46
CA GLN A 265 37.95 8.13 -37.35
C GLN A 265 36.94 7.09 -37.88
N THR A 266 37.17 6.53 -39.07
CA THR A 266 36.29 5.47 -39.63
C THR A 266 36.22 4.25 -38.72
N ARG A 267 37.35 3.82 -38.14
CA ARG A 267 37.38 2.69 -37.19
C ARG A 267 36.60 3.00 -35.93
N LEU A 268 36.77 4.19 -35.35
CA LEU A 268 36.05 4.62 -34.14
C LEU A 268 34.54 4.67 -34.39
N ILE A 269 34.09 5.29 -35.50
CA ILE A 269 32.67 5.37 -35.87
C ILE A 269 32.08 3.95 -36.05
N LYS A 270 32.80 3.05 -36.74
CA LYS A 270 32.36 1.66 -36.90
C LYS A 270 32.17 0.98 -35.55
N GLN A 271 33.09 1.18 -34.60
CA GLN A 271 32.97 0.61 -33.26
C GLN A 271 31.82 1.22 -32.47
N VAL A 272 31.59 2.53 -32.56
CA VAL A 272 30.41 3.18 -31.94
C VAL A 272 29.11 2.56 -32.47
N LYS A 273 29.03 2.30 -33.78
CA LYS A 273 27.85 1.63 -34.37
C LYS A 273 27.67 0.22 -33.82
N ILE A 274 28.74 -0.58 -33.72
CA ILE A 274 28.69 -1.92 -33.13
C ILE A 274 28.24 -1.86 -31.66
N LEU A 275 28.76 -0.91 -30.88
CA LEU A 275 28.34 -0.72 -29.49
C LEU A 275 26.86 -0.33 -29.38
N HIS A 276 26.37 0.51 -30.29
CA HIS A 276 24.96 0.87 -30.36
C HIS A 276 24.09 -0.35 -30.68
N ASP A 277 24.46 -1.15 -31.68
CA ASP A 277 23.72 -2.36 -32.05
C ASP A 277 23.72 -3.39 -30.90
N ASN A 278 24.86 -3.58 -30.23
CA ASN A 278 24.94 -4.43 -29.03
C ASN A 278 24.05 -3.92 -27.90
N TYR A 279 23.94 -2.60 -27.70
CA TYR A 279 23.06 -2.02 -26.70
C TYR A 279 21.57 -2.27 -27.04
N ARG A 280 21.19 -2.19 -28.31
CA ARG A 280 19.82 -2.51 -28.77
C ARG A 280 19.43 -3.95 -28.48
N VAL A 281 20.38 -4.89 -28.57
CA VAL A 281 20.13 -6.30 -28.21
C VAL A 281 19.85 -6.47 -26.71
N LEU A 282 20.48 -5.67 -25.85
CA LEU A 282 20.25 -5.71 -24.40
C LEU A 282 19.00 -4.95 -23.93
N GLN A 283 18.48 -4.06 -24.77
CA GLN A 283 17.39 -3.18 -24.40
C GLN A 283 16.16 -3.92 -23.84
N PRO A 284 15.72 -5.07 -24.37
CA PRO A 284 14.61 -5.82 -23.78
C PRO A 284 14.86 -6.23 -22.32
N ASP A 285 16.06 -6.71 -21.99
CA ASP A 285 16.40 -7.10 -20.62
C ASP A 285 16.43 -5.90 -19.66
N LEU A 286 16.99 -4.78 -20.12
CA LEU A 286 17.03 -3.53 -19.35
C LEU A 286 15.64 -2.98 -19.12
N ASP A 287 14.78 -2.99 -20.15
CA ASP A 287 13.38 -2.58 -20.04
C ASP A 287 12.63 -3.46 -19.05
N MET A 288 12.86 -4.77 -19.09
CA MET A 288 12.26 -5.72 -18.14
C MET A 288 12.77 -5.49 -16.71
N TYR A 289 14.06 -5.21 -16.53
CA TYR A 289 14.63 -4.84 -15.22
C TYR A 289 13.91 -3.62 -14.62
N TYR A 290 13.82 -2.51 -15.37
CA TYR A 290 13.18 -1.29 -14.89
C TYR A 290 11.67 -1.47 -14.66
N LYS A 291 10.99 -2.25 -15.52
CA LYS A 291 9.57 -2.58 -15.33
C LYS A 291 9.34 -3.43 -14.08
N SER A 292 10.21 -4.41 -13.81
CA SER A 292 10.15 -5.20 -12.57
C SER A 292 10.32 -4.33 -11.33
N LEU A 293 11.27 -3.39 -11.33
CA LEU A 293 11.45 -2.45 -10.21
C LEU A 293 10.24 -1.53 -10.04
N ALA A 294 9.73 -0.96 -11.12
CA ALA A 294 8.58 -0.07 -11.07
C ALA A 294 7.33 -0.79 -10.54
N GLU A 295 7.09 -2.03 -11.00
CA GLU A 295 6.00 -2.87 -10.52
C GLU A 295 6.16 -3.22 -9.02
N LEU A 296 7.39 -3.51 -8.56
CA LEU A 296 7.66 -3.73 -7.14
C LEU A 296 7.29 -2.51 -6.31
N TYR A 297 7.77 -1.32 -6.66
CA TYR A 297 7.48 -0.10 -5.90
C TYR A 297 5.99 0.24 -5.87
N ASP A 298 5.30 0.07 -7.00
CA ASP A 298 3.86 0.31 -7.08
C ASP A 298 3.07 -0.65 -6.18
N ILE A 299 3.40 -1.95 -6.19
CA ILE A 299 2.78 -2.94 -5.29
C ILE A 299 3.07 -2.58 -3.82
N LEU A 300 4.30 -2.20 -3.49
CA LEU A 300 4.68 -1.84 -2.12
C LEU A 300 3.92 -0.61 -1.62
N GLN A 301 3.76 0.42 -2.45
CA GLN A 301 2.99 1.61 -2.12
C GLN A 301 1.51 1.27 -1.86
N ARG A 302 0.91 0.43 -2.72
CA ARG A 302 -0.48 0.00 -2.57
C ARG A 302 -0.69 -0.82 -1.30
N LYS A 303 0.22 -1.76 -0.99
CA LYS A 303 0.16 -2.58 0.22
C LYS A 303 0.42 -1.76 1.50
N ASP A 304 1.36 -0.81 1.51
CA ASP A 304 1.59 0.08 2.65
C ASP A 304 0.36 0.97 2.92
N THR A 305 -0.32 1.43 1.87
CA THR A 305 -1.60 2.16 1.98
C THR A 305 -2.69 1.28 2.60
N ALA A 306 -2.81 0.01 2.17
CA ALA A 306 -3.79 -0.92 2.74
C ALA A 306 -3.54 -1.19 4.24
N ILE A 307 -2.28 -1.41 4.64
CA ILE A 307 -1.89 -1.60 6.04
C ILE A 307 -2.26 -0.36 6.88
N LYS A 308 -1.96 0.85 6.38
CA LYS A 308 -2.33 2.11 7.05
C LYS A 308 -3.85 2.26 7.20
N SER A 309 -4.61 1.94 6.15
CA SER A 309 -6.07 1.99 6.19
C SER A 309 -6.67 1.01 7.20
N ALA A 310 -6.16 -0.24 7.28
CA ALA A 310 -6.58 -1.18 8.31
C ALA A 310 -6.24 -0.68 9.72
N ARG A 311 -5.05 -0.09 9.92
CA ARG A 311 -4.69 0.49 11.23
C ARG A 311 -5.68 1.58 11.64
N LEU A 312 -5.98 2.49 10.72
CA LEU A 312 -6.93 3.56 10.97
C LEU A 312 -8.34 3.01 11.25
N PHE A 313 -8.75 1.94 10.57
CA PHE A 313 -10.00 1.25 10.87
C PHE A 313 -10.06 0.78 12.34
N PHE A 314 -9.08 0.01 12.84
CA PHE A 314 -9.12 -0.50 14.22
C PHE A 314 -9.07 0.64 15.27
N ILE A 315 -8.29 1.69 15.00
CA ILE A 315 -8.24 2.88 15.87
C ILE A 315 -9.60 3.61 15.89
N ALA A 316 -10.19 3.85 14.71
CA ALA A 316 -11.48 4.54 14.61
C ALA A 316 -12.59 3.70 15.25
N TRP A 317 -12.61 2.40 14.99
CA TRP A 317 -13.60 1.47 15.53
C TRP A 317 -13.55 1.38 17.05
N SER A 318 -12.37 1.20 17.67
CA SER A 318 -12.24 1.17 19.14
C SER A 318 -12.63 2.50 19.79
N ARG A 319 -12.23 3.64 19.20
CA ARG A 319 -12.62 4.96 19.70
C ARG A 319 -14.12 5.19 19.63
N ALA A 320 -14.74 4.84 18.49
CA ALA A 320 -16.18 4.93 18.31
C ALA A 320 -16.92 4.06 19.31
N TYR A 321 -16.44 2.84 19.53
CA TYR A 321 -16.95 1.96 20.57
C TYR A 321 -16.88 2.61 21.95
N GLY A 322 -15.73 3.16 22.35
CA GLY A 322 -15.57 3.82 23.65
C GLY A 322 -16.48 5.03 23.83
N ARG A 323 -16.68 5.84 22.77
CA ARG A 323 -17.60 6.99 22.78
C ARG A 323 -19.06 6.55 22.90
N MET A 324 -19.45 5.52 22.16
CA MET A 324 -20.78 4.90 22.24
C MET A 324 -21.03 4.31 23.63
N ALA A 325 -20.08 3.53 24.17
CA ALA A 325 -20.17 2.92 25.49
C ALA A 325 -20.23 3.97 26.62
N ALA A 326 -19.59 5.13 26.45
CA ALA A 326 -19.70 6.26 27.38
C ALA A 326 -21.10 6.90 27.41
N GLY A 327 -22.03 6.47 26.55
CA GLY A 327 -23.41 6.97 26.51
C GLY A 327 -23.58 8.25 25.71
N ARG A 328 -22.61 8.61 24.86
CA ARG A 328 -22.81 9.71 23.88
C ARG A 328 -23.92 9.31 22.93
N THR A 329 -24.84 10.22 22.63
CA THR A 329 -26.05 9.91 21.86
C THR A 329 -25.97 10.33 20.40
N ASP A 330 -25.07 11.25 20.05
CA ASP A 330 -24.86 11.67 18.66
C ASP A 330 -23.89 10.70 17.96
N PRO A 331 -24.35 9.94 16.94
CA PRO A 331 -23.49 9.08 16.16
C PRO A 331 -22.35 9.80 15.44
N ALA A 332 -22.55 11.06 15.07
CA ALA A 332 -21.51 11.87 14.44
C ALA A 332 -20.32 12.05 15.40
N GLU A 333 -20.56 12.16 16.70
CA GLU A 333 -19.49 12.24 17.69
C GLU A 333 -18.74 10.92 17.87
N TRP A 334 -19.37 9.76 17.65
CA TRP A 334 -18.68 8.48 17.82
C TRP A 334 -17.55 8.31 16.81
N PHE A 335 -17.84 8.67 15.57
CA PHE A 335 -16.88 8.63 14.47
C PHE A 335 -16.24 9.99 14.20
N ASP A 336 -16.45 11.03 15.01
CA ASP A 336 -15.87 12.36 14.77
C ASP A 336 -14.34 12.24 14.68
N VAL A 337 -13.88 12.58 13.47
CA VAL A 337 -12.54 12.39 12.98
C VAL A 337 -11.77 13.70 12.89
N THR A 338 -12.20 14.77 13.57
CA THR A 338 -11.40 16.00 13.70
C THR A 338 -9.95 15.76 14.20
N ASP A 339 -9.68 14.59 14.81
CA ASP A 339 -8.33 14.09 15.14
C ASP A 339 -7.71 13.03 14.18
N THR A 340 -8.43 12.47 13.20
CA THR A 340 -7.92 11.35 12.34
C THR A 340 -8.39 11.35 10.86
N GLY A 341 -9.24 12.28 10.44
CA GLY A 341 -10.12 12.18 9.25
C GLY A 341 -9.48 12.48 7.92
N GLY A 342 -8.39 13.25 7.90
CA GLY A 342 -7.68 13.56 6.67
C GLY A 342 -7.07 12.33 5.99
N LEU A 343 -6.82 11.24 6.73
CA LEU A 343 -6.07 10.08 6.25
C LEU A 343 -6.96 8.97 5.68
N LEU A 344 -8.11 8.67 6.29
CA LEU A 344 -9.02 7.60 5.82
C LEU A 344 -9.76 7.99 4.53
N PHE A 345 -10.28 9.22 4.46
CA PHE A 345 -10.98 9.70 3.26
C PHE A 345 -10.02 10.17 2.16
N GLY A 346 -8.80 10.58 2.52
CA GLY A 346 -7.71 10.83 1.57
C GLY A 346 -7.21 9.57 0.88
N ALA A 347 -7.11 8.44 1.60
CA ALA A 347 -6.77 7.14 1.03
C ALA A 347 -7.86 6.60 0.08
N ALA A 348 -9.15 6.79 0.40
CA ALA A 348 -10.25 6.45 -0.48
C ALA A 348 -10.29 7.30 -1.78
N LYS A 349 -10.02 8.61 -1.68
CA LYS A 349 -9.87 9.48 -2.87
C LYS A 349 -8.67 9.10 -3.73
N SER A 350 -7.53 8.80 -3.09
CA SER A 350 -6.29 8.41 -3.77
C SER A 350 -6.43 7.05 -4.47
N ALA A 351 -7.18 6.11 -3.89
CA ALA A 351 -7.51 4.82 -4.50
C ALA A 351 -8.57 4.91 -5.62
N ALA A 352 -9.39 5.98 -5.63
CA ALA A 352 -10.41 6.23 -6.65
C ALA A 352 -9.93 7.08 -7.83
N GLY A 353 -8.67 7.55 -7.83
CA GLY A 353 -8.14 8.39 -8.91
C GLY A 353 -8.84 9.74 -9.05
N LEU A 354 -9.28 10.33 -7.94
CA LEU A 354 -9.87 11.68 -7.86
C LEU A 354 -8.97 12.67 -7.11
#